data_AF-A0A9Q9BH30-F1
#
_entry.id   AF-A0A9Q9BH30-F1
#
_cell.length_a   1.000
_cell.length_b   1.000
_cell.length_c   1.000
_cell.angle_alpha   90.00
_cell.angle_beta   90.00
_cell.angle_gamma   90.00
#
_symmetry.space_group_name_H-M   'P 1'
#
loop_
_entity.id
_entity.type
_entity.pdbx_description
1 polymer ?
#
loop_
_entity_poly.entity_id
_entity_poly.type
_entity_poly.pdbx_seq_one_letter_code
_entity_poly.pdbx_strand_id
1 'polypeptide(L)'
;MNIKRINRYDDKRFSKTVLFQHGAYEIDGEPYEVEIIDSECAVIRGKDSGKYLSLAQEFCFHAPHISRFVNSYRTTILELPQQEQFDLELNLVQPSQFYVSSQKLQAVNSFIKKAEDIVIPVIRIKDRYVSLDGHTRLYLAYKQKWEKVRAVITETDEWIWRFVREAEKRGVYRPSDLKLISQEEYEICWNAFCDKIFSIKS
;
A
#
# COMPACT_ATOMS: atom_id res chain seq x y z
N MET A 1 -23.18 5.99 2.22
CA MET A 1 -22.48 5.48 1.03
C MET A 1 -21.55 4.39 1.50
N ASN A 2 -21.57 3.22 0.86
CA ASN A 2 -20.72 2.09 1.23
C ASN A 2 -19.62 1.93 0.18
N ILE A 3 -18.37 2.23 0.55
CA ILE A 3 -17.19 2.02 -0.31
C ILE A 3 -16.51 0.72 0.13
N LYS A 4 -16.30 -0.20 -0.82
CA LYS A 4 -15.60 -1.46 -0.57
C LYS A 4 -14.44 -1.63 -1.54
N ARG A 5 -13.23 -1.78 -1.01
CA ARG A 5 -12.05 -2.13 -1.82
C ARG A 5 -12.10 -3.60 -2.25
N ILE A 6 -11.74 -3.87 -3.50
CA ILE A 6 -11.67 -5.20 -4.09
C ILE A 6 -10.21 -5.66 -4.08
N ASN A 7 -9.92 -6.72 -3.32
CA ASN A 7 -8.55 -7.22 -3.08
C ASN A 7 -8.14 -8.42 -3.95
N ARG A 8 -9.08 -8.97 -4.73
CA ARG A 8 -8.82 -10.07 -5.68
C ARG A 8 -8.31 -9.52 -7.00
N TYR A 9 -7.45 -10.27 -7.69
CA TYR A 9 -6.82 -9.84 -8.95
C TYR A 9 -7.49 -10.39 -10.22
N ASP A 10 -8.58 -11.15 -10.08
CA ASP A 10 -9.28 -11.84 -11.17
C ASP A 10 -10.70 -11.31 -11.42
N ASP A 11 -11.09 -10.19 -10.78
CA ASP A 11 -12.40 -9.58 -10.97
C ASP A 11 -12.53 -8.94 -12.35
N LYS A 12 -13.33 -9.57 -13.22
CA LYS A 12 -13.51 -9.16 -14.63
C LYS A 12 -14.18 -7.78 -14.81
N ARG A 13 -14.72 -7.18 -13.76
CA ARG A 13 -15.32 -5.84 -13.82
C ARG A 13 -14.29 -4.73 -13.92
N PHE A 14 -13.02 -5.02 -13.61
CA PHE A 14 -11.94 -4.05 -13.55
C PHE A 14 -10.81 -4.41 -14.51
N SER A 15 -10.05 -3.39 -14.93
CA SER A 15 -8.81 -3.58 -15.68
C SER A 15 -7.73 -4.24 -14.82
N LYS A 16 -6.86 -5.04 -15.45
CA LYS A 16 -5.73 -5.68 -14.74
C LYS A 16 -4.81 -4.65 -14.08
N THR A 17 -4.57 -3.52 -14.73
CA THR A 17 -3.74 -2.43 -14.19
C THR A 17 -4.28 -1.96 -12.84
N VAL A 18 -5.58 -1.65 -12.79
CA VAL A 18 -6.24 -1.15 -11.59
C VAL A 18 -6.26 -2.20 -10.48
N LEU A 19 -6.51 -3.47 -10.84
CA LEU A 19 -6.46 -4.57 -9.87
C LEU A 19 -5.06 -4.69 -9.24
N PHE A 20 -4.00 -4.65 -10.05
CA PHE A 20 -2.63 -4.76 -9.56
C PHE A 20 -2.19 -3.56 -8.70
N GLN A 21 -2.70 -2.37 -8.98
CA GLN A 21 -2.48 -1.17 -8.17
C GLN A 21 -3.38 -1.12 -6.92
N HIS A 22 -4.22 -2.13 -6.69
CA HIS A 22 -5.26 -2.14 -5.66
C HIS A 22 -6.18 -0.90 -5.72
N GLY A 23 -6.50 -0.48 -6.94
CA GLY A 23 -7.38 0.64 -7.26
C GLY A 23 -8.82 0.24 -7.58
N ALA A 24 -9.20 -1.02 -7.38
CA ALA A 24 -10.55 -1.49 -7.67
C ALA A 24 -11.46 -1.29 -6.45
N TYR A 25 -12.58 -0.60 -6.66
CA TYR A 25 -13.57 -0.31 -5.62
C TYR A 25 -14.99 -0.60 -6.11
N GLU A 26 -15.87 -0.95 -5.18
CA GLU A 26 -17.30 -1.06 -5.38
C GLU A 26 -17.99 -0.04 -4.49
N ILE A 27 -18.87 0.79 -5.08
CA ILE A 27 -19.63 1.80 -4.34
C ILE A 27 -21.10 1.64 -4.62
N ASP A 28 -21.84 1.20 -3.60
CA ASP A 28 -23.26 0.86 -3.66
C ASP A 28 -23.59 -0.12 -4.82
N GLY A 29 -22.73 -1.13 -5.02
CA GLY A 29 -22.90 -2.21 -6.01
C GLY A 29 -22.32 -1.94 -7.40
N GLU A 30 -21.82 -0.73 -7.66
CA GLU A 30 -21.26 -0.33 -8.95
C GLU A 30 -19.71 -0.28 -8.90
N PRO A 31 -19.00 -0.67 -9.97
CA PRO A 31 -17.54 -0.66 -10.01
C PRO A 31 -16.97 0.76 -10.24
N TYR A 32 -15.89 1.06 -9.52
CA TYR A 32 -15.09 2.27 -9.65
C TYR A 32 -13.60 1.91 -9.70
N GLU A 33 -12.87 2.60 -10.56
CA GLU A 33 -11.44 2.42 -10.74
C GLU A 33 -10.67 3.66 -10.28
N VAL A 34 -9.57 3.43 -9.58
CA VAL A 34 -8.54 4.43 -9.29
C VAL A 34 -7.23 3.94 -9.89
N GLU A 35 -6.82 4.54 -10.99
CA GLU A 35 -5.60 4.16 -11.72
C GLU A 35 -4.48 5.14 -11.36
N ILE A 36 -3.41 4.67 -10.72
CA ILE A 36 -2.20 5.46 -10.49
C ILE A 36 -1.49 5.63 -11.83
N ILE A 37 -1.30 6.87 -12.26
CA ILE A 37 -0.74 7.21 -13.56
C ILE A 37 0.65 7.87 -13.48
N ASP A 38 1.01 8.40 -12.31
CA ASP A 38 2.35 8.88 -11.99
C ASP A 38 2.58 8.77 -10.47
N SER A 39 3.72 9.24 -9.96
CA SER A 39 4.10 9.08 -8.55
C SER A 39 3.17 9.78 -7.55
N GLU A 40 2.32 10.70 -8.00
CA GLU A 40 1.49 11.54 -7.13
C GLU A 40 0.05 11.71 -7.62
N CYS A 41 -0.27 11.15 -8.79
CA CYS A 41 -1.56 11.31 -9.44
C CYS A 41 -2.25 9.99 -9.74
N ALA A 42 -3.56 9.98 -9.49
CA ALA A 42 -4.45 8.93 -9.96
C ALA A 42 -5.62 9.49 -10.80
N VAL A 43 -6.13 8.64 -11.69
CA VAL A 43 -7.36 8.89 -12.46
C VAL A 43 -8.48 8.07 -11.85
N ILE A 44 -9.61 8.71 -11.57
CA ILE A 44 -10.83 8.06 -11.09
C ILE A 44 -11.81 7.86 -12.25
N ARG A 45 -12.36 6.65 -12.35
CA ARG A 45 -13.40 6.27 -13.32
C ARG A 45 -14.51 5.50 -12.62
N GLY A 46 -15.73 5.65 -13.11
CA GLY A 46 -16.90 4.96 -12.58
C GLY A 46 -18.19 5.66 -12.99
N LYS A 47 -19.32 5.05 -12.66
CA LYS A 47 -20.65 5.45 -13.16
C LYS A 47 -21.10 6.84 -12.70
N ASP A 48 -20.87 7.19 -11.43
CA ASP A 48 -21.34 8.44 -10.83
C ASP A 48 -20.17 9.30 -10.33
N SER A 49 -19.91 10.42 -10.98
CA SER A 49 -18.86 11.38 -10.59
C SER A 49 -19.10 12.01 -9.22
N GLY A 50 -20.35 12.03 -8.73
CA GLY A 50 -20.67 12.53 -7.39
C GLY A 50 -20.01 11.74 -6.26
N LYS A 51 -19.56 10.50 -6.53
CA LYS A 51 -18.87 9.64 -5.56
C LYS A 51 -17.35 9.77 -5.58
N TYR A 52 -16.78 10.48 -6.56
CA TYR A 52 -15.34 10.48 -6.80
C TYR A 52 -14.54 11.13 -5.67
N LEU A 53 -15.05 12.19 -5.04
CA LEU A 53 -14.36 12.85 -3.92
C LEU A 53 -14.17 11.90 -2.74
N SER A 54 -15.24 11.22 -2.33
CA SER A 54 -15.19 10.28 -1.22
C SER A 54 -14.33 9.05 -1.54
N LEU A 55 -14.32 8.61 -2.80
CA LEU A 55 -13.41 7.55 -3.25
C LEU A 55 -11.94 8.00 -3.23
N ALA A 56 -11.64 9.25 -3.62
CA ALA A 56 -10.30 9.82 -3.55
C ALA A 56 -9.80 9.87 -2.09
N GLN A 57 -10.66 10.28 -1.16
CA GLN A 57 -10.37 10.32 0.28
C GLN A 57 -10.11 8.92 0.86
N GLU A 58 -10.91 7.92 0.46
CA GLU A 58 -10.66 6.53 0.86
C GLU A 58 -9.32 6.02 0.29
N PHE A 59 -9.03 6.34 -0.98
CA PHE A 59 -7.80 5.90 -1.62
C PHE A 59 -6.55 6.51 -0.99
N CYS A 60 -6.57 7.81 -0.66
CA CYS A 60 -5.40 8.49 -0.09
C CYS A 60 -5.02 7.95 1.29
N PHE A 61 -5.97 7.39 2.05
CA PHE A 61 -5.66 6.68 3.30
C PHE A 61 -4.70 5.50 3.08
N HIS A 62 -4.83 4.80 1.95
CA HIS A 62 -3.98 3.67 1.57
C HIS A 62 -2.73 4.06 0.78
N ALA A 63 -2.75 5.23 0.14
CA ALA A 63 -1.67 5.72 -0.72
C ALA A 63 -1.44 7.22 -0.47
N PRO A 64 -0.90 7.61 0.69
CA PRO A 64 -0.80 9.02 1.11
C PRO A 64 0.10 9.89 0.22
N HIS A 65 0.92 9.27 -0.63
CA HIS A 65 1.75 9.93 -1.63
C HIS A 65 0.97 10.36 -2.88
N ILE A 66 -0.20 9.78 -3.12
CA ILE A 66 -1.09 10.19 -4.21
C ILE A 66 -1.92 11.37 -3.72
N SER A 67 -1.47 12.57 -4.06
CA SER A 67 -2.06 13.84 -3.62
C SER A 67 -3.02 14.43 -4.65
N ARG A 68 -2.96 14.01 -5.92
CA ARG A 68 -3.77 14.56 -7.01
C ARG A 68 -4.69 13.51 -7.62
N PHE A 69 -5.97 13.81 -7.70
CA PHE A 69 -6.98 12.95 -8.31
C PHE A 69 -7.72 13.71 -9.41
N VAL A 70 -7.80 13.10 -10.58
CA VAL A 70 -8.50 13.67 -11.74
C VAL A 70 -9.51 12.67 -12.32
N ASN A 71 -10.52 13.15 -13.03
CA ASN A 71 -11.42 12.26 -13.77
C ASN A 71 -10.83 11.90 -15.15
N SER A 72 -11.57 11.11 -15.95
CA SER A 72 -11.18 10.74 -17.32
C SER A 72 -10.92 11.92 -18.26
N TYR A 73 -11.45 13.11 -17.98
CA TYR A 73 -11.25 14.34 -18.74
C TYR A 73 -10.15 15.24 -18.18
N ARG A 74 -9.34 14.74 -17.22
CA ARG A 74 -8.28 15.50 -16.52
C ARG A 74 -8.80 16.65 -15.65
N THR A 75 -10.10 16.70 -15.36
CA THR A 75 -10.65 17.65 -14.38
C THR A 75 -10.26 17.22 -12.97
N THR A 76 -9.72 18.14 -12.16
CA THR A 76 -9.37 17.89 -10.76
C THR A 76 -10.60 17.55 -9.94
N ILE A 77 -10.50 16.45 -9.19
CA ILE A 77 -11.48 15.97 -8.20
C ILE A 77 -11.03 16.37 -6.80
N LEU A 78 -9.75 16.12 -6.50
CA LEU A 78 -9.11 16.40 -5.22
C LEU A 78 -7.63 16.69 -5.45
N GLU A 79 -7.11 17.70 -4.77
CA GLU A 79 -5.70 18.01 -4.70
C GLU A 79 -5.34 18.31 -3.23
N LEU A 80 -4.46 17.49 -2.68
CA LEU A 80 -3.98 17.59 -1.30
C LEU A 80 -2.58 18.20 -1.31
N PRO A 81 -2.16 18.85 -0.19
CA PRO A 81 -0.77 19.26 -0.04
C PRO A 81 0.16 18.06 -0.23
N GLN A 82 1.22 18.23 -1.04
CA GLN A 82 2.26 17.22 -1.18
C GLN A 82 2.94 17.02 0.18
N GLN A 83 3.07 15.76 0.59
CA GLN A 83 3.92 15.41 1.72
C GLN A 83 5.37 15.42 1.27
N GLU A 84 6.25 15.94 2.13
CA GLU A 84 7.68 15.92 1.88
C GLU A 84 8.16 14.46 1.77
N GLN A 85 8.74 14.12 0.62
CA GLN A 85 9.34 12.83 0.35
C GLN A 85 10.85 12.93 0.53
N PHE A 86 11.46 11.88 1.10
CA PHE A 86 12.90 11.78 1.24
C PHE A 86 13.39 10.38 0.85
N ASP A 87 14.66 10.31 0.43
CA ASP A 87 15.32 9.03 0.15
C ASP A 87 15.64 8.31 1.47
N LEU A 88 15.22 7.04 1.57
CA LEU A 88 15.39 6.19 2.73
C LEU A 88 16.12 4.91 2.34
N GLU A 89 17.26 4.66 2.99
CA GLU A 89 18.01 3.42 2.84
C GLU A 89 17.23 2.23 3.39
N LEU A 90 17.18 1.13 2.63
CA LEU A 90 16.45 -0.09 3.02
C LEU A 90 16.97 -0.69 4.34
N ASN A 91 18.27 -0.54 4.63
CA ASN A 91 18.91 -1.04 5.85
C ASN A 91 18.41 -0.32 7.13
N LEU A 92 17.88 0.90 7.01
CA LEU A 92 17.32 1.68 8.12
C LEU A 92 15.86 1.33 8.41
N VAL A 93 15.21 0.60 7.51
CA VAL A 93 13.79 0.25 7.60
C VAL A 93 13.58 -0.98 8.49
N GLN A 94 12.74 -0.86 9.50
CA GLN A 94 12.15 -1.95 10.29
C GLN A 94 10.75 -2.27 9.73
N PRO A 95 10.55 -3.44 9.10
CA PRO A 95 9.24 -3.90 8.69
C PRO A 95 8.31 -4.13 9.90
N SER A 96 7.05 -3.71 9.80
CA SER A 96 5.95 -4.14 10.69
C SER A 96 5.24 -5.42 10.22
N GLN A 97 5.67 -6.02 9.10
CA GLN A 97 5.15 -7.27 8.55
C GLN A 97 6.28 -8.30 8.48
N PHE A 98 5.95 -9.60 8.47
CA PHE A 98 6.94 -10.67 8.42
C PHE A 98 6.83 -11.61 7.21
N TYR A 99 5.70 -11.61 6.49
CA TYR A 99 5.49 -12.40 5.28
C TYR A 99 5.18 -11.54 4.06
N VAL A 100 5.49 -12.01 2.86
CA VAL A 100 5.14 -11.38 1.58
C VAL A 100 4.45 -12.42 0.70
N SER A 101 3.27 -12.09 0.16
CA SER A 101 2.58 -12.96 -0.80
C SER A 101 3.29 -12.90 -2.16
N SER A 102 3.53 -14.08 -2.76
CA SER A 102 4.06 -14.21 -4.11
C SER A 102 3.14 -13.58 -5.18
N GLN A 103 1.83 -13.67 -5.01
CA GLN A 103 0.85 -13.06 -5.91
C GLN A 103 0.90 -11.53 -5.81
N LYS A 104 0.96 -10.98 -4.59
CA LYS A 104 1.14 -9.54 -4.39
C LYS A 104 2.46 -9.06 -5.00
N LEU A 105 3.54 -9.84 -4.83
CA LEU A 105 4.84 -9.51 -5.41
C LEU A 105 4.80 -9.44 -6.94
N GLN A 106 4.12 -10.39 -7.59
CA GLN A 106 3.93 -10.37 -9.04
C GLN A 106 3.15 -9.13 -9.50
N ALA A 107 2.08 -8.77 -8.78
CA ALA A 107 1.29 -7.58 -9.08
C ALA A 107 2.13 -6.30 -8.96
N VAL A 108 2.86 -6.10 -7.85
CA VAL A 108 3.68 -4.88 -7.71
C VAL A 108 4.81 -4.81 -8.74
N ASN A 109 5.42 -5.95 -9.10
CA ASN A 109 6.48 -6.02 -10.11
C ASN A 109 5.98 -5.70 -11.53
N SER A 110 4.67 -5.76 -11.79
CA SER A 110 4.14 -5.45 -13.12
C SER A 110 4.16 -3.96 -13.45
N PHE A 111 4.09 -3.09 -12.44
CA PHE A 111 4.00 -1.63 -12.63
C PHE A 111 5.13 -0.83 -11.99
N ILE A 112 5.84 -1.34 -10.98
CA ILE A 112 7.04 -0.69 -10.42
C ILE A 112 8.22 -0.92 -11.36
N LYS A 113 8.87 0.15 -11.82
CA LYS A 113 9.97 0.11 -12.78
C LYS A 113 11.30 0.55 -12.19
N LYS A 114 11.27 1.43 -11.20
CA LYS A 114 12.45 1.98 -10.52
C LYS A 114 12.20 2.24 -9.04
N ALA A 115 13.25 2.49 -8.29
CA ALA A 115 13.19 2.71 -6.85
C ALA A 115 12.29 3.90 -6.46
N GLU A 116 12.27 4.94 -7.28
CA GLU A 116 11.50 6.17 -7.06
C GLU A 116 9.99 5.96 -7.20
N ASP A 117 9.56 4.85 -7.81
CA ASP A 117 8.13 4.48 -7.87
C ASP A 117 7.65 3.90 -6.53
N ILE A 118 8.56 3.63 -5.59
CA ILE A 118 8.25 3.12 -4.25
C ILE A 118 8.26 4.29 -3.27
N VAL A 119 7.07 4.67 -2.82
CA VAL A 119 6.88 5.58 -1.69
C VAL A 119 6.20 4.84 -0.54
N ILE A 120 6.84 4.80 0.63
CA ILE A 120 6.32 4.12 1.82
C ILE A 120 6.00 5.09 2.97
N PRO A 121 4.89 4.88 3.70
CA PRO A 121 4.63 5.60 4.94
C PRO A 121 5.49 5.03 6.08
N VAL A 122 6.18 5.91 6.79
CA VAL A 122 7.04 5.53 7.92
C VAL A 122 6.85 6.41 9.14
N ILE A 123 7.20 5.87 10.30
CA ILE A 123 7.49 6.66 11.51
C ILE A 123 8.99 6.59 11.81
N ARG A 124 9.54 7.70 12.31
CA ARG A 124 10.95 7.75 12.75
C ARG A 124 11.08 7.26 14.19
N ILE A 125 12.05 6.40 14.44
CA ILE A 125 12.37 5.85 15.76
C ILE A 125 13.88 5.90 15.93
N LYS A 126 14.36 6.87 16.71
CA LYS A 126 15.79 7.16 16.86
C LYS A 126 16.46 7.38 15.49
N ASP A 127 17.36 6.47 15.11
CA ASP A 127 18.16 6.42 13.89
C ASP A 127 17.55 5.52 12.80
N ARG A 128 16.40 4.89 13.08
CA ARG A 128 15.70 3.96 12.17
C ARG A 128 14.29 4.43 11.83
N TYR A 129 13.65 3.72 10.92
CA TYR A 129 12.29 3.99 10.47
C TYR A 129 11.46 2.72 10.50
N VAL A 130 10.25 2.77 11.06
CA VAL A 130 9.29 1.65 10.94
C VAL A 130 8.41 1.89 9.73
N SER A 131 8.37 0.90 8.83
CA SER A 131 7.43 0.88 7.71
C SER A 131 6.04 0.55 8.22
N LEU A 132 5.08 1.44 8.01
CA LEU A 132 3.69 1.21 8.39
C LEU A 132 2.94 0.36 7.36
N ASP A 133 3.32 0.51 6.10
CA ASP A 133 2.79 -0.25 4.96
C ASP A 133 3.86 -0.34 3.87
N GLY A 134 3.58 -1.03 2.75
CA GLY A 134 4.45 -1.11 1.59
C GLY A 134 5.47 -2.25 1.62
N HIS A 135 5.32 -3.23 2.51
CA HIS A 135 6.32 -4.30 2.73
C HIS A 135 6.58 -5.15 1.48
N THR A 136 5.58 -5.41 0.64
CA THR A 136 5.79 -6.11 -0.65
C THR A 136 6.66 -5.27 -1.60
N ARG A 137 6.48 -3.95 -1.61
CA ARG A 137 7.28 -3.02 -2.43
C ARG A 137 8.71 -2.93 -1.92
N LEU A 138 8.90 -2.87 -0.60
CA LEU A 138 10.20 -2.97 0.04
C LEU A 138 10.93 -4.28 -0.27
N TYR A 139 10.22 -5.41 -0.24
CA TYR A 139 10.77 -6.70 -0.62
C TYR A 139 11.18 -6.75 -2.10
N LEU A 140 10.38 -6.13 -2.98
CA LEU A 140 10.74 -5.96 -4.38
C LEU A 140 12.01 -5.12 -4.54
N ALA A 141 12.12 -3.99 -3.85
CA ALA A 141 13.32 -3.14 -3.88
C ALA A 141 14.59 -3.92 -3.49
N TYR A 142 14.50 -4.72 -2.43
CA TYR A 142 15.57 -5.65 -2.03
C TYR A 142 15.90 -6.65 -3.15
N LYS A 143 14.89 -7.31 -3.74
CA LYS A 143 15.08 -8.28 -4.84
C LYS A 143 15.75 -7.64 -6.06
N GLN A 144 15.46 -6.38 -6.36
CA GLN A 144 16.05 -5.61 -7.45
C GLN A 144 17.41 -4.98 -7.10
N LYS A 145 17.91 -5.20 -5.87
CA LYS A 145 19.16 -4.64 -5.36
C LYS A 145 19.18 -3.10 -5.35
N TRP A 146 18.01 -2.47 -5.19
CA TRP A 146 17.94 -1.04 -4.94
C TRP A 146 18.31 -0.77 -3.48
N GLU A 147 19.14 0.23 -3.25
CA GLU A 147 19.61 0.56 -1.89
C GLU A 147 18.66 1.48 -1.14
N LYS A 148 17.91 2.30 -1.88
CA LYS A 148 17.03 3.35 -1.37
C LYS A 148 15.66 3.28 -2.01
N VAL A 149 14.65 3.77 -1.29
CA VAL A 149 13.28 4.04 -1.76
C VAL A 149 12.86 5.42 -1.26
N ARG A 150 11.72 5.93 -1.70
CA ARG A 150 11.16 7.15 -1.12
C ARG A 150 10.29 6.83 0.08
N ALA A 151 10.24 7.75 1.03
CA ALA A 151 9.41 7.64 2.22
C ALA A 151 8.72 8.96 2.55
N VAL A 152 7.59 8.86 3.24
CA VAL A 152 6.86 9.98 3.85
C VAL A 152 6.70 9.73 5.34
N ILE A 153 6.86 10.77 6.15
CA ILE A 153 6.56 10.69 7.59
C ILE A 153 5.04 10.79 7.78
N THR A 154 4.46 9.85 8.51
CA THR A 154 3.04 9.89 8.87
C THR A 154 2.83 9.51 10.34
N GLU A 155 1.67 9.86 10.88
CA GLU A 155 1.26 9.46 12.23
C GLU A 155 0.69 8.03 12.24
N THR A 156 0.77 7.39 13.40
CA THR A 156 0.18 6.07 13.67
C THR A 156 -0.09 5.92 15.16
N ASP A 157 -1.02 5.04 15.52
CA ASP A 157 -1.31 4.74 16.92
C ASP A 157 -0.33 3.69 17.48
N GLU A 158 -0.35 3.50 18.80
CA GLU A 158 0.52 2.56 19.51
C GLU A 158 0.37 1.08 19.12
N TRP A 159 -0.71 0.69 18.42
CA TRP A 159 -0.92 -0.70 18.02
C TRP A 159 0.14 -1.20 17.05
N ILE A 160 0.80 -0.30 16.29
CA ILE A 160 1.89 -0.64 15.36
C ILE A 160 3.00 -1.40 16.08
N TRP A 161 3.24 -1.09 17.36
CA TRP A 161 4.31 -1.70 18.13
C TRP A 161 4.09 -3.18 18.40
N ARG A 162 2.83 -3.66 18.39
CA ARG A 162 2.55 -5.10 18.48
C ARG A 162 3.06 -5.84 17.25
N PHE A 163 2.88 -5.23 16.07
CA PHE A 163 3.35 -5.77 14.80
C PHE A 163 4.86 -5.75 14.69
N VAL A 164 5.50 -4.62 15.06
CA VAL A 164 6.96 -4.49 15.08
C VAL A 164 7.60 -5.54 15.99
N ARG A 165 7.12 -5.66 17.24
CA ARG A 165 7.65 -6.66 18.18
C ARG A 165 7.50 -8.09 17.66
N GLU A 166 6.40 -8.41 16.99
CA GLU A 166 6.23 -9.75 16.42
C GLU A 166 7.07 -10.00 15.16
N ALA A 167 7.36 -8.97 14.37
CA ALA A 167 8.32 -9.04 13.29
C ALA A 167 9.73 -9.32 13.83
N GLU A 168 10.16 -8.57 14.85
CA GLU A 168 11.47 -8.75 15.52
C GLU A 168 11.59 -10.16 16.13
N LYS A 169 10.57 -10.64 16.84
CA LYS A 169 10.54 -12.00 17.41
C LYS A 169 10.71 -13.09 16.34
N ARG A 170 10.26 -12.84 15.11
CA ARG A 170 10.40 -13.74 13.95
C ARG A 170 11.71 -13.56 13.18
N GLY A 171 12.58 -12.68 13.66
CA GLY A 171 13.88 -12.37 13.03
C GLY A 171 13.78 -11.41 11.85
N VAL A 172 12.70 -10.63 11.75
CA VAL A 172 12.51 -9.65 10.67
C VAL A 172 12.90 -8.27 11.17
N TYR A 173 14.09 -7.83 10.76
CA TYR A 173 14.64 -6.53 11.16
C TYR A 173 14.80 -5.56 9.99
N ARG A 174 14.78 -6.05 8.76
CA ARG A 174 14.93 -5.27 7.53
C ARG A 174 14.15 -5.91 6.37
N PRO A 175 13.92 -5.18 5.26
CA PRO A 175 13.19 -5.70 4.10
C PRO A 175 13.71 -7.04 3.56
N SER A 176 15.01 -7.31 3.64
CA SER A 176 15.61 -8.57 3.19
C SER A 176 15.21 -9.79 4.03
N ASP A 177 14.76 -9.58 5.26
CA ASP A 177 14.40 -10.65 6.20
C ASP A 177 12.94 -11.12 6.02
N LEU A 178 12.14 -10.38 5.23
CA LEU A 178 10.77 -10.75 4.90
C LEU A 178 10.73 -12.10 4.17
N LYS A 179 9.79 -12.96 4.59
CA LYS A 179 9.64 -14.31 4.03
C LYS A 179 8.60 -14.32 2.91
N LEU A 180 9.03 -14.65 1.69
CA LEU A 180 8.13 -14.88 0.57
C LEU A 180 7.41 -16.21 0.73
N ILE A 181 6.08 -16.19 0.64
CA ILE A 181 5.20 -17.37 0.82
C ILE A 181 4.10 -17.38 -0.25
N SER A 182 3.38 -18.49 -0.37
CA SER A 182 2.23 -18.59 -1.28
C SER A 182 1.09 -17.66 -0.86
N GLN A 183 0.11 -17.44 -1.74
CA GLN A 183 -1.07 -16.64 -1.38
C GLN A 183 -1.90 -17.33 -0.28
N GLU A 184 -2.05 -18.65 -0.37
CA GLU A 184 -2.78 -19.45 0.63
C GLU A 184 -2.07 -19.38 2.00
N GLU A 185 -0.75 -19.53 2.02
CA GLU A 185 0.04 -19.38 3.25
C GLU A 185 -0.05 -17.96 3.82
N TYR A 186 -0.11 -16.94 2.96
CA TYR A 186 -0.23 -15.54 3.40
C TYR A 186 -1.57 -15.26 4.06
N GLU A 187 -2.65 -15.81 3.54
CA GLU A 187 -3.98 -15.70 4.16
C GLU A 187 -4.00 -16.36 5.55
N ILE A 188 -3.39 -17.54 5.70
CA ILE A 188 -3.33 -18.26 6.97
C ILE A 188 -2.39 -17.59 7.97
N CYS A 189 -1.19 -17.21 7.53
CA CYS A 189 -0.12 -16.82 8.45
C CYS A 189 -0.10 -15.31 8.75
N TRP A 190 -0.55 -14.47 7.80
CA TRP A 190 -0.57 -13.03 7.97
C TRP A 190 -1.97 -12.49 8.21
N ASN A 191 -2.94 -12.77 7.34
CA ASN A 191 -4.29 -12.19 7.51
C ASN A 191 -4.92 -12.67 8.82
N ALA A 192 -4.84 -13.96 9.14
CA ALA A 192 -5.37 -14.47 10.41
C ALA A 192 -4.64 -13.89 11.65
N PHE A 193 -3.35 -13.56 11.52
CA PHE A 193 -2.62 -12.87 12.59
C PHE A 193 -3.14 -11.44 12.78
N CYS A 194 -3.34 -10.70 11.68
CA CYS A 194 -3.95 -9.37 11.72
C CYS A 194 -5.35 -9.43 12.37
N ASP A 195 -6.20 -10.35 11.92
CA ASP A 195 -7.56 -10.53 12.45
C ASP A 195 -7.55 -10.82 13.95
N LYS A 196 -6.62 -11.64 14.43
CA LYS A 196 -6.44 -11.90 15.87
C LYS A 196 -6.02 -10.66 16.65
N ILE A 197 -5.12 -9.84 16.12
CA ILE A 197 -4.68 -8.61 16.79
C ILE A 197 -5.81 -7.58 16.85
N PHE A 198 -6.60 -7.46 15.79
CA PHE A 198 -7.71 -6.49 15.71
C PHE A 198 -8.98 -6.97 16.43
N SER A 199 -9.23 -8.28 16.55
CA SER A 199 -10.33 -8.83 17.37
C SER A 199 -10.11 -8.69 18.87
N ILE A 200 -8.87 -8.53 19.34
CA ILE A 200 -8.59 -8.20 20.75
C ILE A 200 -9.04 -6.75 21.09
N LYS A 201 -9.48 -5.96 20.09
CA LYS A 201 -10.04 -4.60 20.29
C LYS A 201 -11.58 -4.55 20.41
N SER A 202 -12.30 -5.69 20.40
CA SER A 202 -13.75 -5.72 20.67
C SER A 202 -14.06 -6.16 22.09
#